data_AF-A0A7W4XYP1-F1
#
_entry.id   AF-A0A7W4XYP1-F1
#
_cell.length_a   1.000
_cell.length_b   1.000
_cell.length_c   1.000
_cell.angle_alpha   90.00
_cell.angle_beta   90.00
_cell.angle_gamma   90.00
#
_symmetry.space_group_name_H-M   'P 1'
#
loop_
_entity.id
_entity.type
_entity.pdbx_description
1 polymer ?
#
loop_
_entity_poly.entity_id
_entity_poly.type
_entity_poly.pdbx_seq_one_letter_code
_entity_poly.pdbx_strand_id
1 'polypeptide(L)'
;MAVLLVMIGLGVVPAPRAHADVPYGQVVEIDYNYSFGTGASQAAQYSQLIDNLRQTVAHDYRNGVRAIGTVGNNLVRLRMTNPNGVQVSLWIDPRNLYVLGFSNAHGDWEFNDDTGLRSRLYTLGQLGGGVSGGRLPFGSNYNSLTNAAGRGRDAMPLSYTDFVASAENLASYQGSGSSRDVARSLSFMIQMTSEAARFNDVYGTLYAAMFAGRPQNHLPLREQYLENQWSAISQYAGQVSQDPSTAPLTIPNGTASGERFASFDDVRRVIAVLLLHIDPLEPIGGNWGKTEL
;
A
#
# COMPACT_ATOMS: atom_id res chain seq x y z
N MET A 1 40.59 -8.43 32.26
CA MET A 1 39.38 -8.71 31.45
C MET A 1 38.39 -7.58 31.70
N ALA A 2 38.26 -6.64 30.76
CA ALA A 2 37.28 -5.57 30.84
C ALA A 2 36.02 -6.00 30.07
N VAL A 3 34.89 -6.07 30.76
CA VAL A 3 33.59 -6.39 30.16
C VAL A 3 33.03 -5.09 29.58
N LEU A 4 32.92 -5.04 28.25
CA LEU A 4 32.30 -3.95 27.52
C LEU A 4 30.77 -4.16 27.54
N LEU A 5 30.07 -3.35 28.32
CA LEU A 5 28.60 -3.28 28.30
C LEU A 5 28.15 -2.54 27.04
N VAL A 6 27.55 -3.26 26.09
CA VAL A 6 26.86 -2.65 24.95
C VAL A 6 25.43 -2.34 25.37
N MET A 7 25.13 -1.05 25.60
CA MET A 7 23.77 -0.57 25.82
C MET A 7 23.06 -0.43 24.48
N ILE A 8 22.13 -1.32 24.18
CA ILE A 8 21.20 -1.21 23.05
C ILE A 8 20.13 -0.20 23.45
N GLY A 9 20.28 1.04 22.98
CA GLY A 9 19.24 2.06 23.09
C GLY A 9 18.07 1.73 22.18
N LEU A 10 16.97 1.24 22.76
CA LEU A 10 15.66 1.23 22.11
C LEU A 10 15.20 2.68 21.97
N GLY A 11 15.50 3.28 20.82
CA GLY A 11 14.96 4.58 20.44
C GLY A 11 13.44 4.48 20.32
N VAL A 12 12.73 5.05 21.29
CA VAL A 12 11.29 5.29 21.17
C VAL A 12 11.11 6.36 20.11
N VAL A 13 10.75 5.96 18.89
CA VAL A 13 10.33 6.89 17.86
C VAL A 13 8.98 7.48 18.31
N PRO A 14 8.82 8.81 18.42
CA PRO A 14 7.53 9.39 18.76
C PRO A 14 6.50 8.98 17.71
N ALA A 15 5.33 8.52 18.16
CA ALA A 15 4.24 8.17 17.26
C ALA A 15 3.90 9.38 16.38
N PRO A 16 3.80 9.22 15.04
CA PRO A 16 3.31 10.30 14.19
C PRO A 16 1.93 10.74 14.68
N ARG A 17 1.65 12.04 14.55
CA ARG A 17 0.32 12.59 14.88
C ARG A 17 -0.70 11.93 13.96
N ALA A 18 -1.70 11.28 14.52
CA ALA A 18 -2.84 10.78 13.77
C ALA A 18 -3.55 11.97 13.10
N HIS A 19 -3.37 12.12 11.80
CA HIS A 19 -4.14 13.06 10.98
C HIS A 19 -5.21 12.26 10.26
N ALA A 20 -6.43 12.28 10.79
CA ALA A 20 -7.58 11.82 10.04
C ALA A 20 -7.71 12.72 8.79
N ASP A 21 -7.39 12.16 7.62
CA ASP A 21 -7.33 12.81 6.32
C ASP A 21 -6.09 13.70 6.07
N VAL A 22 -5.53 13.59 4.86
CA VAL A 22 -4.38 14.38 4.44
C VAL A 22 -4.85 15.77 4.00
N PRO A 23 -4.40 16.86 4.64
CA PRO A 23 -4.87 18.20 4.29
C PRO A 23 -4.59 18.55 2.83
N TYR A 24 -5.49 19.33 2.23
CA TYR A 24 -5.31 19.83 0.86
C TYR A 24 -3.97 20.56 0.71
N GLY A 25 -3.24 20.28 -0.38
CA GLY A 25 -1.98 20.95 -0.68
C GLY A 25 -0.81 20.52 0.21
N GLN A 26 -0.95 19.42 0.97
CA GLN A 26 0.10 18.95 1.87
C GLN A 26 0.65 17.58 1.51
N VAL A 27 1.86 17.32 2.00
CA VAL A 27 2.45 15.99 2.07
C VAL A 27 2.54 15.57 3.52
N VAL A 28 1.97 14.42 3.86
CA VAL A 28 2.17 13.78 5.15
C VAL A 28 3.22 12.68 5.00
N GLU A 29 4.22 12.70 5.87
CA GLU A 29 5.30 11.71 5.88
C GLU A 29 5.01 10.61 6.90
N ILE A 30 5.25 9.36 6.50
CA ILE A 30 5.26 8.19 7.37
C ILE A 30 6.64 7.56 7.25
N ASP A 31 7.33 7.41 8.38
CA ASP A 31 8.64 6.80 8.44
C ASP A 31 8.57 5.33 8.84
N TYR A 32 9.33 4.50 8.12
CA TYR A 32 9.50 3.08 8.40
C TYR A 32 10.99 2.71 8.39
N ASN A 33 11.58 2.71 9.59
CA ASN A 33 12.94 2.28 9.80
C ASN A 33 12.94 0.77 10.05
N TYR A 34 13.35 0.01 9.04
CA TYR A 34 13.35 -1.45 9.10
C TYR A 34 14.75 -1.98 9.42
N SER A 35 14.84 -3.21 9.93
CA SER A 35 16.11 -3.85 10.27
C SER A 35 16.53 -4.89 9.24
N PHE A 36 17.78 -5.38 9.25
CA PHE A 36 18.10 -6.57 8.43
C PHE A 36 17.63 -7.88 9.08
N GLY A 37 17.18 -7.82 10.34
CA GLY A 37 16.67 -8.97 11.07
C GLY A 37 15.18 -9.21 10.82
N THR A 38 14.76 -10.46 10.95
CA THR A 38 13.35 -10.86 10.98
C THR A 38 12.89 -11.13 12.40
N GLY A 39 11.58 -11.09 12.65
CA GLY A 39 11.02 -11.52 13.94
C GLY A 39 9.87 -10.65 14.44
N ALA A 40 9.52 -10.86 15.71
CA ALA A 40 8.36 -10.22 16.33
C ALA A 40 8.45 -8.68 16.37
N SER A 41 9.65 -8.12 16.53
CA SER A 41 9.86 -6.66 16.48
C SER A 41 9.51 -6.11 15.09
N GLN A 42 9.91 -6.81 14.04
CA GLN A 42 9.66 -6.38 12.66
C GLN A 42 8.17 -6.48 12.29
N ALA A 43 7.52 -7.56 12.72
CA ALA A 43 6.08 -7.70 12.58
C ALA A 43 5.33 -6.58 13.33
N ALA A 44 5.76 -6.24 14.55
CA ALA A 44 5.18 -5.12 15.32
C ALA A 44 5.40 -3.76 14.62
N GLN A 45 6.58 -3.50 14.08
CA GLN A 45 6.85 -2.28 13.30
C GLN A 45 6.00 -2.23 12.03
N TYR A 46 5.79 -3.36 11.35
CA TYR A 46 4.90 -3.44 10.19
C TYR A 46 3.43 -3.17 10.58
N SER A 47 2.96 -3.72 11.70
CA SER A 47 1.64 -3.39 12.25
C SER A 47 1.48 -1.88 12.46
N GLN A 48 2.47 -1.25 13.11
CA GLN A 48 2.46 0.20 13.36
C GLN A 48 2.47 1.00 12.05
N LEU A 49 3.25 0.58 11.06
CA LEU A 49 3.26 1.20 9.74
C LEU A 49 1.85 1.20 9.11
N ILE A 50 1.19 0.04 9.06
CA ILE A 50 -0.13 -0.08 8.44
C ILE A 50 -1.18 0.70 9.23
N ASP A 51 -1.14 0.66 10.55
CA ASP A 51 -2.03 1.45 11.39
C ASP A 51 -1.82 2.96 11.19
N ASN A 52 -0.57 3.43 11.13
CA ASN A 52 -0.25 4.83 10.84
C ASN A 52 -0.75 5.24 9.46
N LEU A 53 -0.58 4.38 8.44
CA LEU A 53 -1.08 4.65 7.10
C LEU A 53 -2.60 4.78 7.09
N ARG A 54 -3.32 3.82 7.70
CA ARG A 54 -4.78 3.86 7.83
C ARG A 54 -5.28 5.10 8.57
N GLN A 55 -4.59 5.48 9.65
CA GLN A 55 -4.94 6.68 10.42
C GLN A 55 -4.67 7.98 9.66
N THR A 56 -3.67 7.99 8.80
CA THR A 56 -3.27 9.17 8.00
C THR A 56 -4.26 9.45 6.86
N VAL A 57 -4.74 8.41 6.19
CA VAL A 57 -5.56 8.57 4.98
C VAL A 57 -7.07 8.53 5.23
N ALA A 58 -7.49 8.10 6.42
CA ALA A 58 -8.88 7.76 6.68
C ALA A 58 -9.29 8.06 8.13
N HIS A 59 -10.55 8.48 8.28
CA HIS A 59 -11.20 8.71 9.57
C HIS A 59 -12.07 7.51 9.97
N ASP A 60 -12.44 7.43 11.25
CA ASP A 60 -13.33 6.38 11.74
C ASP A 60 -14.73 6.53 11.11
N TYR A 61 -15.29 5.43 10.58
CA TYR A 61 -16.59 5.43 9.93
C TYR A 61 -17.63 4.63 10.72
N ARG A 62 -17.46 3.31 10.82
CA ARG A 62 -18.44 2.43 11.49
C ARG A 62 -17.83 1.12 11.92
N ASN A 63 -18.10 0.69 13.16
CA ASN A 63 -17.75 -0.63 13.71
C ASN A 63 -16.26 -1.01 13.49
N GLY A 64 -15.34 -0.06 13.66
CA GLY A 64 -13.90 -0.26 13.47
C GLY A 64 -13.40 -0.14 12.03
N VAL A 65 -14.29 0.04 11.05
CA VAL A 65 -13.94 0.36 9.66
C VAL A 65 -13.72 1.86 9.52
N ARG A 66 -12.67 2.24 8.78
CA ARG A 66 -12.34 3.62 8.44
C ARG A 66 -12.78 3.96 7.01
N ALA A 67 -12.90 5.24 6.70
CA ALA A 67 -13.21 5.71 5.37
C ALA A 67 -12.31 6.86 4.95
N ILE A 68 -11.92 6.86 3.68
CA ILE A 68 -11.19 7.96 3.06
C ILE A 68 -12.18 9.12 2.86
N GLY A 69 -11.90 10.26 3.50
CA GLY A 69 -12.60 11.53 3.27
C GLY A 69 -11.79 12.53 2.47
N THR A 70 -10.53 12.20 2.16
CA THR A 70 -9.56 13.13 1.59
C THR A 70 -9.92 13.52 0.14
N VAL A 71 -9.88 14.83 -0.15
CA VAL A 71 -10.04 15.41 -1.49
C VAL A 71 -8.83 16.24 -1.93
N GLY A 72 -8.64 16.34 -3.24
CA GLY A 72 -7.73 17.32 -3.86
C GLY A 72 -6.27 16.88 -4.01
N ASN A 73 -5.36 17.87 -4.05
CA ASN A 73 -3.95 17.65 -4.38
C ASN A 73 -3.10 17.49 -3.11
N ASN A 74 -2.87 16.26 -2.66
CA ASN A 74 -2.16 15.90 -1.44
C ASN A 74 -1.46 14.54 -1.59
N LEU A 75 -0.39 14.29 -0.85
CA LEU A 75 0.34 13.03 -0.96
C LEU A 75 0.66 12.46 0.41
N VAL A 76 0.74 11.14 0.49
CA VAL A 76 1.45 10.46 1.58
C VAL A 76 2.82 10.03 1.04
N ARG A 77 3.88 10.41 1.75
CA ARG A 77 5.24 9.91 1.52
C ARG A 77 5.53 8.83 2.56
N LEU A 78 5.54 7.58 2.14
CA LEU A 78 6.05 6.48 2.97
C LEU A 78 7.55 6.35 2.74
N ARG A 79 8.35 6.85 3.68
CA ARG A 79 9.81 6.78 3.64
C ARG A 79 10.30 5.54 4.37
N MET A 80 10.96 4.65 3.64
CA MET A 80 11.57 3.43 4.19
C MET A 80 13.08 3.59 4.22
N THR A 81 13.68 3.35 5.38
CA THR A 81 15.13 3.51 5.60
C THR A 81 15.70 2.23 6.20
N ASN A 82 16.75 1.70 5.59
CA ASN A 82 17.47 0.54 6.12
C ASN A 82 18.53 0.95 7.16
N PRO A 83 19.13 0.01 7.90
CA PRO A 83 20.14 0.32 8.92
C PRO A 83 21.41 1.00 8.40
N ASN A 84 21.67 0.92 7.10
CA ASN A 84 22.80 1.58 6.45
C ASN A 84 22.46 3.01 5.97
N GLY A 85 21.24 3.50 6.24
CA GLY A 85 20.77 4.82 5.80
C GLY A 85 20.33 4.88 4.34
N VAL A 86 20.22 3.74 3.66
CA VAL A 86 19.66 3.68 2.30
C VAL A 86 18.15 3.89 2.38
N GLN A 87 17.65 4.82 1.56
CA GLN A 87 16.28 5.27 1.60
C GLN A 87 15.57 5.06 0.26
N VAL A 88 14.32 4.62 0.33
CA VAL A 88 13.34 4.71 -0.75
C VAL A 88 12.04 5.27 -0.19
N SER A 89 11.35 6.11 -0.97
CA SER A 89 10.06 6.66 -0.59
C SER A 89 8.98 6.22 -1.58
N LEU A 90 7.88 5.66 -1.11
CA LEU A 90 6.68 5.45 -1.94
C LEU A 90 5.77 6.65 -1.83
N TRP A 91 5.22 7.08 -2.97
CA TRP A 91 4.22 8.14 -3.02
C TRP A 91 2.85 7.53 -3.17
N ILE A 92 1.97 7.78 -2.20
CA ILE A 92 0.64 7.21 -2.13
C ILE A 92 -0.39 8.32 -2.30
N ASP A 93 -1.40 8.07 -3.12
CA ASP A 93 -2.57 8.93 -3.23
C ASP A 93 -3.54 8.65 -2.08
N PRO A 94 -3.72 9.59 -1.14
CA PRO A 94 -4.60 9.36 0.01
C PRO A 94 -6.07 9.21 -0.39
N ARG A 95 -6.45 9.64 -1.61
CA ARG A 95 -7.83 9.52 -2.12
C ARG A 95 -8.25 8.07 -2.40
N ASN A 96 -7.29 7.19 -2.67
CA ASN A 96 -7.57 5.79 -2.98
C ASN A 96 -6.54 4.82 -2.39
N LEU A 97 -5.58 5.28 -1.57
CA LEU A 97 -4.48 4.50 -1.02
C LEU A 97 -3.49 3.90 -2.04
N TYR A 98 -3.55 4.27 -3.32
CA TYR A 98 -2.74 3.65 -4.36
C TYR A 98 -1.35 4.29 -4.49
N VAL A 99 -0.33 3.48 -4.74
CA VAL A 99 1.03 3.95 -5.03
C VAL A 99 1.06 4.59 -6.41
N LEU A 100 1.56 5.82 -6.50
CA LEU A 100 1.71 6.57 -7.75
C LEU A 100 3.12 6.44 -8.36
N GLY A 101 4.08 6.01 -7.55
CA GLY A 101 5.49 5.89 -7.91
C GLY A 101 6.39 5.91 -6.67
N PHE A 102 7.69 6.15 -6.86
CA PHE A 102 8.67 6.17 -5.78
C PHE A 102 9.78 7.20 -6.01
N SER A 103 10.44 7.61 -4.93
CA SER A 103 11.67 8.39 -4.98
C SER A 103 12.83 7.62 -4.35
N ASN A 104 14.02 7.83 -4.90
CA ASN A 104 15.27 7.34 -4.33
C ASN A 104 16.37 8.41 -4.52
N ALA A 105 17.62 8.05 -4.24
CA ALA A 105 18.77 8.95 -4.44
C ALA A 105 18.98 9.40 -5.90
N HIS A 106 18.32 8.75 -6.85
CA HIS A 106 18.44 8.96 -8.30
C HIS A 106 17.23 9.67 -8.92
N GLY A 107 16.23 10.05 -8.12
CA GLY A 107 15.10 10.90 -8.54
C GLY A 107 13.73 10.30 -8.27
N ASP A 108 12.71 10.95 -8.83
CA ASP A 108 11.29 10.61 -8.70
C ASP A 108 10.79 9.83 -9.92
N TRP A 109 10.38 8.58 -9.70
CA TRP A 109 9.94 7.64 -10.71
C TRP A 109 8.43 7.43 -10.64
N GLU A 110 7.73 7.70 -11.74
CA GLU A 110 6.28 7.49 -11.87
C GLU A 110 5.96 6.39 -12.90
N PHE A 111 4.81 5.74 -12.78
CA PHE A 111 4.35 4.79 -13.79
C PHE A 111 4.02 5.50 -15.13
N ASN A 112 3.99 4.77 -16.26
CA ASN A 112 3.77 5.39 -17.58
C ASN A 112 2.31 5.71 -17.93
N ASP A 113 1.35 5.24 -17.13
CA ASP A 113 -0.09 5.47 -17.31
C ASP A 113 -0.56 6.81 -16.73
N ASP A 114 0.38 7.75 -16.56
CA ASP A 114 0.17 9.11 -16.06
C ASP A 114 -0.61 9.18 -14.74
N THR A 115 0.02 8.67 -13.68
CA THR A 115 -0.51 8.73 -12.32
C THR A 115 -0.59 10.15 -11.74
N GLY A 116 -0.10 11.15 -12.49
CA GLY A 116 -0.02 12.54 -12.06
C GLY A 116 1.03 12.81 -10.98
N LEU A 117 1.84 11.82 -10.56
CA LEU A 117 2.79 11.98 -9.46
C LEU A 117 3.70 13.18 -9.66
N ARG A 118 4.39 13.29 -10.79
CA ARG A 118 5.33 14.39 -11.03
C ARG A 118 4.66 15.76 -11.02
N SER A 119 3.45 15.86 -11.57
CA SER A 119 2.67 17.10 -11.53
C SER A 119 2.33 17.48 -10.10
N ARG A 120 1.91 16.50 -9.27
CA ARG A 120 1.59 16.75 -7.86
C ARG A 120 2.84 17.15 -7.08
N LEU A 121 3.98 16.47 -7.28
CA LEU A 121 5.25 16.83 -6.66
C LEU A 121 5.69 18.25 -7.04
N TYR A 122 5.50 18.66 -8.30
CA TYR A 122 5.78 20.03 -8.74
C TYR A 122 4.92 21.04 -7.98
N THR A 123 3.60 20.86 -8.00
CA THR A 123 2.65 21.78 -7.34
C THR A 123 2.86 21.84 -5.82
N LEU A 124 3.26 20.74 -5.20
CA LEU A 124 3.52 20.64 -3.75
C LEU A 124 4.95 21.07 -3.36
N GLY A 125 5.77 21.55 -4.31
CA GLY A 125 7.14 21.96 -4.06
C GLY A 125 8.06 20.83 -3.58
N GLN A 126 7.75 19.59 -3.96
CA GLN A 126 8.47 18.37 -3.55
C GLN A 126 9.42 17.82 -4.61
N LEU A 127 9.34 18.29 -5.86
CA LEU A 127 10.29 17.85 -6.89
C LEU A 127 11.71 18.21 -6.46
N GLY A 128 12.57 17.20 -6.36
CA GLY A 128 13.98 17.40 -6.04
C GLY A 128 14.62 18.31 -7.08
N GLY A 129 15.18 19.45 -6.64
CA GLY A 129 15.70 20.54 -7.48
C GLY A 129 16.94 20.22 -8.32
N GLY A 130 16.93 19.12 -9.09
CA GLY A 130 17.98 18.81 -10.07
C GLY A 130 18.23 17.33 -10.39
N VAL A 131 17.60 16.38 -9.68
CA VAL A 131 17.81 14.94 -9.93
C VAL A 131 16.66 14.40 -10.79
N SER A 132 16.96 14.07 -12.05
CA SER A 132 15.96 13.68 -13.05
C SER A 132 15.52 12.22 -12.90
N GLY A 133 14.53 11.98 -12.03
CA GLY A 133 13.71 10.78 -12.19
C GLY A 133 12.86 10.84 -13.47
N GLY A 134 12.14 9.79 -13.79
CA GLY A 134 11.40 9.69 -15.06
C GLY A 134 10.19 8.74 -15.01
N ARG A 135 9.68 8.39 -16.19
CA ARG A 135 8.60 7.41 -16.32
C ARG A 135 9.17 5.99 -16.40
N LEU A 136 8.59 5.09 -15.63
CA LEU A 136 8.84 3.65 -15.73
C LEU A 136 8.31 3.13 -17.08
N PRO A 137 8.85 2.04 -17.65
CA PRO A 137 8.40 1.53 -18.95
C PRO A 137 7.10 0.71 -18.88
N PHE A 138 6.38 0.74 -17.76
CA PHE A 138 5.15 -0.01 -17.52
C PHE A 138 4.15 0.79 -16.69
N GLY A 139 2.87 0.42 -16.81
CA GLY A 139 1.77 1.06 -16.09
C GLY A 139 1.68 0.57 -14.65
N SER A 140 0.90 1.29 -13.85
CA SER A 140 0.72 1.02 -12.43
C SER A 140 -0.10 -0.23 -12.13
N ASN A 141 -0.96 -0.63 -13.07
CA ASN A 141 -1.89 -1.73 -12.87
C ASN A 141 -1.23 -3.12 -12.77
N TYR A 142 -1.89 -4.06 -12.08
CA TYR A 142 -1.32 -5.39 -11.85
C TYR A 142 -1.03 -6.20 -13.12
N ASN A 143 -1.77 -5.98 -14.22
CA ASN A 143 -1.48 -6.63 -15.51
C ASN A 143 -0.17 -6.10 -16.08
N SER A 144 0.01 -4.78 -16.05
CA SER A 144 1.22 -4.12 -16.53
C SER A 144 2.44 -4.49 -15.69
N LEU A 145 2.27 -4.53 -14.36
CA LEU A 145 3.29 -4.99 -13.43
C LEU A 145 3.65 -6.46 -13.68
N THR A 146 2.66 -7.34 -13.86
CA THR A 146 2.88 -8.76 -14.13
C THR A 146 3.61 -8.98 -15.46
N ASN A 147 3.18 -8.28 -16.50
CA ASN A 147 3.82 -8.34 -17.82
C ASN A 147 5.28 -7.88 -17.75
N ALA A 148 5.56 -6.78 -17.04
CA ALA A 148 6.93 -6.29 -16.86
C ALA A 148 7.77 -7.22 -15.97
N ALA A 149 7.18 -7.74 -14.88
CA ALA A 149 7.80 -8.66 -13.94
C ALA A 149 8.06 -10.07 -14.52
N GLY A 150 7.36 -10.43 -15.61
CA GLY A 150 7.35 -11.77 -16.20
C GLY A 150 6.82 -12.85 -15.26
N ARG A 151 6.03 -12.48 -14.26
CA ARG A 151 5.31 -13.38 -13.34
C ARG A 151 4.21 -12.61 -12.60
N GLY A 152 3.11 -13.30 -12.29
CA GLY A 152 1.99 -12.75 -11.54
C GLY A 152 2.21 -12.73 -10.03
N ARG A 153 1.20 -12.25 -9.31
CA ARG A 153 1.16 -12.21 -7.83
C ARG A 153 1.03 -13.61 -7.22
N ASP A 154 0.36 -14.50 -7.93
CA ASP A 154 0.21 -15.93 -7.64
C ASP A 154 1.56 -16.69 -7.60
N ALA A 155 2.62 -16.11 -8.19
CA ALA A 155 3.97 -16.65 -8.19
C ALA A 155 4.99 -15.75 -7.49
N MET A 156 4.53 -14.82 -6.64
CA MET A 156 5.35 -13.87 -5.91
C MET A 156 5.52 -14.28 -4.45
N PRO A 157 6.71 -14.76 -4.03
CA PRO A 157 6.98 -15.05 -2.64
C PRO A 157 6.75 -13.82 -1.75
N LEU A 158 6.10 -14.04 -0.61
CA LEU A 158 5.91 -13.03 0.42
C LEU A 158 6.74 -13.42 1.63
N SER A 159 7.85 -12.72 1.82
CA SER A 159 8.69 -12.82 3.00
C SER A 159 9.30 -11.48 3.35
N TYR A 160 9.81 -11.37 4.57
CA TYR A 160 10.60 -10.20 4.95
C TYR A 160 11.86 -10.02 4.09
N THR A 161 12.49 -11.12 3.65
CA THR A 161 13.65 -11.05 2.77
C THR A 161 13.27 -10.45 1.42
N ASP A 162 12.10 -10.83 0.87
CA ASP A 162 11.57 -10.26 -0.37
C ASP A 162 11.20 -8.77 -0.21
N PHE A 163 10.73 -8.37 0.97
CA PHE A 163 10.55 -6.96 1.30
C PHE A 163 11.87 -6.20 1.25
N VAL A 164 12.90 -6.64 1.97
CA VAL A 164 14.21 -5.96 2.03
C VAL A 164 14.80 -5.87 0.62
N ALA A 165 14.81 -6.98 -0.12
CA ALA A 165 15.29 -7.00 -1.50
C ALA A 165 14.49 -6.03 -2.39
N SER A 166 13.17 -5.95 -2.20
CA SER A 166 12.34 -5.02 -2.96
C SER A 166 12.63 -3.56 -2.63
N ALA A 167 12.85 -3.23 -1.36
CA ALA A 167 13.22 -1.88 -0.95
C ALA A 167 14.59 -1.48 -1.53
N GLU A 168 15.58 -2.38 -1.50
CA GLU A 168 16.93 -2.15 -2.02
C GLU A 168 16.96 -2.04 -3.56
N ASN A 169 16.17 -2.86 -4.26
CA ASN A 169 16.00 -2.77 -5.72
C ASN A 169 15.44 -1.40 -6.13
N LEU A 170 14.43 -0.90 -5.43
CA LEU A 170 13.88 0.42 -5.69
C LEU A 170 14.86 1.53 -5.30
N ALA A 171 15.56 1.41 -4.17
CA ALA A 171 16.52 2.41 -3.72
C ALA A 171 17.72 2.57 -4.68
N SER A 172 18.12 1.49 -5.36
CA SER A 172 19.26 1.48 -6.30
C SER A 172 18.90 1.74 -7.77
N TYR A 173 17.61 1.87 -8.10
CA TYR A 173 17.19 2.07 -9.48
C TYR A 173 17.61 3.43 -10.07
N GLN A 174 18.23 3.39 -11.25
CA GLN A 174 18.81 4.57 -11.93
C GLN A 174 18.15 4.90 -13.28
N GLY A 175 17.04 4.23 -13.63
CA GLY A 175 16.37 4.43 -14.93
C GLY A 175 16.86 3.50 -16.06
N SER A 176 18.06 2.94 -15.94
CA SER A 176 18.68 2.05 -16.95
C SER A 176 18.82 0.59 -16.50
N GLY A 177 18.08 0.17 -15.48
CA GLY A 177 18.14 -1.17 -14.88
C GLY A 177 17.09 -2.14 -15.41
N SER A 178 17.07 -3.36 -14.83
CA SER A 178 16.05 -4.38 -15.07
C SER A 178 14.67 -3.87 -14.65
N SER A 179 13.88 -3.38 -15.61
CA SER A 179 12.48 -2.95 -15.39
C SER A 179 11.63 -4.06 -14.75
N ARG A 180 12.01 -5.31 -14.99
CA ARG A 180 11.43 -6.51 -14.39
C ARG A 180 11.53 -6.52 -12.87
N ASP A 181 12.70 -6.23 -12.31
CA ASP A 181 12.89 -6.29 -10.86
C ASP A 181 12.21 -5.10 -10.18
N VAL A 182 12.21 -3.93 -10.82
CA VAL A 182 11.44 -2.76 -10.36
C VAL A 182 9.93 -3.06 -10.36
N ALA A 183 9.40 -3.68 -11.42
CA ALA A 183 7.99 -4.07 -11.49
C ALA A 183 7.61 -5.07 -10.40
N ARG A 184 8.47 -6.07 -10.13
CA ARG A 184 8.27 -7.02 -9.02
C ARG A 184 8.26 -6.31 -7.68
N SER A 185 9.25 -5.46 -7.44
CA SER A 185 9.36 -4.72 -6.18
C SER A 185 8.19 -3.78 -5.97
N LEU A 186 7.70 -3.08 -7.00
CA LEU A 186 6.50 -2.24 -6.89
C LEU A 186 5.23 -3.08 -6.65
N SER A 187 5.06 -4.20 -7.34
CA SER A 187 3.92 -5.10 -7.10
C SER A 187 3.89 -5.65 -5.66
N PHE A 188 5.06 -6.02 -5.12
CA PHE A 188 5.20 -6.40 -3.72
C PHE A 188 4.85 -5.24 -2.79
N MET A 189 5.41 -4.05 -3.04
CA MET A 189 5.19 -2.88 -2.19
C MET A 189 3.73 -2.41 -2.18
N ILE A 190 3.02 -2.50 -3.31
CA ILE A 190 1.59 -2.17 -3.38
C ILE A 190 0.78 -3.14 -2.52
N GLN A 191 1.03 -4.46 -2.61
CA GLN A 191 0.38 -5.44 -1.73
C GLN A 191 0.67 -5.15 -0.26
N MET A 192 1.95 -4.92 0.05
CA MET A 192 2.43 -4.72 1.41
C MET A 192 1.93 -3.41 2.05
N THR A 193 1.58 -2.41 1.25
CA THR A 193 1.14 -1.09 1.72
C THR A 193 -0.33 -0.83 1.41
N SER A 194 -0.66 -0.52 0.15
CA SER A 194 -2.02 -0.19 -0.30
C SER A 194 -3.02 -1.28 0.05
N GLU A 195 -2.74 -2.54 -0.28
CA GLU A 195 -3.72 -3.61 -0.10
C GLU A 195 -3.84 -4.05 1.36
N ALA A 196 -2.72 -4.14 2.10
CA ALA A 196 -2.75 -4.34 3.54
C ALA A 196 -3.47 -3.21 4.30
N ALA A 197 -3.33 -1.95 3.85
CA ALA A 197 -4.07 -0.85 4.45
C ALA A 197 -5.58 -0.98 4.21
N ARG A 198 -6.00 -1.44 3.03
CA ARG A 198 -7.42 -1.62 2.66
C ARG A 198 -8.08 -2.84 3.31
N PHE A 199 -7.37 -3.98 3.40
CA PHE A 199 -7.96 -5.27 3.79
C PHE A 199 -7.30 -5.89 5.02
N ASN A 200 -8.11 -6.40 5.94
CA ASN A 200 -7.65 -7.10 7.14
C ASN A 200 -6.92 -8.41 6.82
N ASP A 201 -7.44 -9.17 5.85
CA ASP A 201 -6.90 -10.50 5.52
C ASP A 201 -5.56 -10.41 4.77
N VAL A 202 -5.44 -9.43 3.86
CA VAL A 202 -4.18 -9.12 3.18
C VAL A 202 -3.14 -8.67 4.20
N TYR A 203 -3.51 -7.76 5.11
CA TYR A 203 -2.66 -7.37 6.23
C TYR A 203 -2.22 -8.56 7.07
N GLY A 204 -3.14 -9.45 7.47
CA GLY A 204 -2.82 -10.63 8.27
C GLY A 204 -1.81 -11.56 7.60
N THR A 205 -1.95 -11.77 6.29
CA THR A 205 -1.02 -12.59 5.49
C THR A 205 0.38 -11.98 5.46
N LEU A 206 0.48 -10.67 5.19
CA LEU A 206 1.76 -9.97 5.12
C LEU A 206 2.40 -9.79 6.49
N TYR A 207 1.61 -9.55 7.53
CA TYR A 207 2.07 -9.51 8.92
C TYR A 207 2.70 -10.86 9.32
N ALA A 208 2.08 -11.98 8.95
CA ALA A 208 2.64 -13.31 9.18
C ALA A 208 3.98 -13.50 8.43
N ALA A 209 4.11 -12.96 7.22
CA ALA A 209 5.33 -13.01 6.40
C ALA A 209 6.51 -12.20 6.98
N MET A 210 6.26 -11.30 7.93
CA MET A 210 7.31 -10.54 8.63
C MET A 210 8.05 -11.37 9.71
N PHE A 211 7.49 -12.51 10.12
CA PHE A 211 8.15 -13.40 11.08
C PHE A 211 9.24 -14.26 10.42
N ALA A 212 10.32 -14.50 11.17
CA ALA A 212 11.38 -15.41 10.77
C ALA A 212 10.82 -16.80 10.43
N GLY A 213 11.21 -17.36 9.28
CA GLY A 213 10.84 -18.72 8.87
C GLY A 213 9.37 -18.91 8.51
N ARG A 214 8.61 -17.84 8.24
CA ARG A 214 7.21 -17.92 7.80
C ARG A 214 6.97 -17.33 6.39
N PRO A 215 7.78 -17.69 5.38
CA PRO A 215 7.51 -17.23 4.02
C PRO A 215 6.15 -17.75 3.57
N GLN A 216 5.39 -16.92 2.87
CA GLN A 216 4.22 -17.35 2.11
C GLN A 216 4.63 -17.51 0.64
N ASN A 217 4.13 -18.55 -0.03
CA ASN A 217 4.46 -18.79 -1.43
C ASN A 217 3.93 -17.67 -2.34
N HIS A 218 2.74 -17.17 -2.01
CA HIS A 218 2.05 -16.09 -2.69
C HIS A 218 0.86 -15.62 -1.83
N LEU A 219 0.24 -14.51 -2.23
CA LEU A 219 -1.03 -14.09 -1.67
C LEU A 219 -2.11 -15.14 -2.01
N PRO A 220 -2.93 -15.61 -1.06
CA PRO A 220 -3.93 -16.61 -1.39
C PRO A 220 -5.00 -16.06 -2.35
N LEU A 221 -5.63 -16.98 -3.10
CA LEU A 221 -6.47 -16.65 -4.24
C LEU A 221 -7.65 -15.73 -3.87
N ARG A 222 -8.25 -15.96 -2.70
CA ARG A 222 -9.36 -15.16 -2.21
C ARG A 222 -8.96 -13.70 -1.99
N GLU A 223 -7.80 -13.47 -1.40
CA GLU A 223 -7.26 -12.14 -1.13
C GLU A 223 -6.96 -11.39 -2.43
N GLN A 224 -6.47 -12.08 -3.47
CA GLN A 224 -6.32 -11.48 -4.81
C GLN A 224 -7.66 -11.02 -5.40
N TYR A 225 -8.73 -11.79 -5.22
CA TYR A 225 -10.08 -11.36 -5.62
C TYR A 225 -10.59 -10.19 -4.78
N LEU A 226 -10.37 -10.20 -3.46
CA LEU A 226 -10.74 -9.08 -2.59
C LEU A 226 -10.11 -7.78 -3.08
N GLU A 227 -8.82 -7.79 -3.40
CA GLU A 227 -8.12 -6.63 -3.95
C GLU A 227 -8.85 -6.05 -5.16
N ASN A 228 -9.23 -6.90 -6.13
CA ASN A 228 -9.96 -6.49 -7.33
C ASN A 228 -11.37 -5.91 -7.04
N GLN A 229 -11.91 -6.14 -5.85
CA GLN A 229 -13.30 -5.81 -5.49
C GLN A 229 -13.39 -4.71 -4.45
N TRP A 230 -12.29 -4.04 -4.09
CA TRP A 230 -12.26 -2.98 -3.08
C TRP A 230 -13.33 -1.89 -3.29
N SER A 231 -13.47 -1.42 -4.53
CA SER A 231 -14.46 -0.39 -4.89
C SER A 231 -15.90 -0.92 -4.75
N ALA A 232 -16.18 -2.11 -5.28
CA ALA A 232 -17.51 -2.73 -5.21
C ALA A 232 -17.94 -2.99 -3.75
N ILE A 233 -17.03 -3.52 -2.92
CA ILE A 233 -17.27 -3.73 -1.49
C ILE A 233 -17.47 -2.38 -0.79
N SER A 234 -16.68 -1.35 -1.13
CA SER A 234 -16.84 -0.01 -0.55
C SER A 234 -18.18 0.63 -0.88
N GLN A 235 -18.64 0.49 -2.12
CA GLN A 235 -19.95 0.98 -2.55
C GLN A 235 -21.08 0.26 -1.81
N TYR A 236 -21.01 -1.08 -1.74
CA TYR A 236 -21.97 -1.88 -0.98
C TYR A 236 -21.99 -1.48 0.50
N ALA A 237 -20.83 -1.25 1.11
CA ALA A 237 -20.70 -0.82 2.50
C ALA A 237 -21.41 0.51 2.77
N GLY A 238 -21.29 1.47 1.85
CA GLY A 238 -22.01 2.74 1.91
C GLY A 238 -23.52 2.56 1.80
N GLN A 239 -23.98 1.74 0.85
CA GLN A 239 -25.41 1.45 0.63
C GLN A 239 -26.04 0.73 1.83
N VAL A 240 -25.46 -0.40 2.26
CA VAL A 240 -25.98 -1.20 3.38
C VAL A 240 -25.89 -0.45 4.71
N SER A 241 -25.02 0.55 4.81
CA SER A 241 -24.95 1.41 5.99
C SER A 241 -26.14 2.35 6.11
N GLN A 242 -26.67 2.81 4.98
CA GLN A 242 -27.83 3.70 4.90
C GLN A 242 -29.15 2.90 4.90
N ASP A 243 -29.16 1.76 4.24
CA ASP A 243 -30.32 0.88 4.13
C ASP A 243 -29.93 -0.59 4.37
N PRO A 244 -30.22 -1.15 5.55
CA PRO A 244 -29.97 -2.56 5.85
C PRO A 244 -30.68 -3.56 4.93
N SER A 245 -31.66 -3.12 4.13
CA SER A 245 -32.35 -3.95 3.13
C SER A 245 -31.66 -3.98 1.76
N THR A 246 -30.53 -3.28 1.61
CA THR A 246 -29.68 -3.31 0.41
C THR A 246 -29.44 -4.75 -0.04
N ALA A 247 -29.63 -5.00 -1.34
CA ALA A 247 -29.42 -6.32 -1.93
C ALA A 247 -27.98 -6.83 -1.69
N PRO A 248 -27.78 -8.08 -1.21
CA PRO A 248 -26.45 -8.61 -0.92
C PRO A 248 -25.51 -8.59 -2.13
N LEU A 249 -24.26 -8.17 -1.89
CA LEU A 249 -23.18 -8.25 -2.87
C LEU A 249 -22.58 -9.66 -2.88
N THR A 250 -22.31 -10.21 -4.06
CA THR A 250 -21.53 -11.45 -4.20
C THR A 250 -20.32 -11.16 -5.08
N ILE A 251 -19.12 -11.48 -4.58
CA ILE A 251 -17.86 -11.29 -5.30
C ILE A 251 -17.21 -12.65 -5.62
N PRO A 252 -16.39 -12.74 -6.67
CA PRO A 252 -15.57 -13.93 -6.89
C PRO A 252 -14.62 -14.20 -5.71
N ASN A 253 -14.34 -15.47 -5.43
CA ASN A 253 -13.39 -15.89 -4.37
C ASN A 253 -12.63 -17.18 -4.72
N GLY A 254 -12.67 -17.62 -5.98
CA GLY A 254 -12.11 -18.89 -6.44
C GLY A 254 -13.08 -20.08 -6.35
N THR A 255 -14.33 -19.86 -5.95
CA THR A 255 -15.41 -20.87 -5.97
C THR A 255 -16.55 -20.46 -6.89
N ALA A 256 -17.37 -21.43 -7.32
CA ALA A 256 -18.51 -21.16 -8.20
C ALA A 256 -19.59 -20.28 -7.55
N SER A 257 -19.71 -20.28 -6.22
CA SER A 257 -20.70 -19.51 -5.48
C SER A 257 -20.25 -18.09 -5.13
N GLY A 258 -18.95 -17.80 -5.21
CA GLY A 258 -18.38 -16.55 -4.72
C GLY A 258 -18.46 -16.40 -3.20
N GLU A 259 -18.12 -15.20 -2.72
CA GLU A 259 -18.27 -14.75 -1.34
C GLU A 259 -19.41 -13.73 -1.25
N ARG A 260 -20.36 -13.96 -0.34
CA ARG A 260 -21.56 -13.13 -0.19
C ARG A 260 -21.43 -12.19 1.00
N PHE A 261 -21.68 -10.91 0.76
CA PHE A 261 -21.81 -9.85 1.75
C PHE A 261 -23.29 -9.51 1.88
N ALA A 262 -23.89 -9.84 3.03
CA ALA A 262 -25.30 -9.61 3.30
C ALA A 262 -25.55 -8.53 4.36
N SER A 263 -24.48 -8.03 4.97
CA SER A 263 -24.54 -7.00 6.00
C SER A 263 -23.25 -6.17 6.04
N PHE A 264 -23.28 -5.05 6.75
CA PHE A 264 -22.06 -4.31 7.08
C PHE A 264 -21.09 -5.13 7.95
N ASP A 265 -21.62 -6.09 8.72
CA ASP A 265 -20.81 -6.96 9.56
C ASP A 265 -19.96 -7.95 8.75
N ASP A 266 -20.38 -8.29 7.52
CA ASP A 266 -19.54 -9.05 6.60
C ASP A 266 -18.43 -8.16 6.01
N VAL A 267 -18.74 -6.90 5.71
CA VAL A 267 -17.75 -5.92 5.23
C VAL A 267 -16.64 -5.71 6.26
N ARG A 268 -16.98 -5.45 7.52
CA ARG A 268 -15.98 -5.13 8.56
C ARG A 268 -15.00 -6.27 8.86
N ARG A 269 -15.36 -7.52 8.52
CA ARG A 269 -14.44 -8.66 8.68
C ARG A 269 -13.27 -8.55 7.72
N VAL A 270 -13.50 -8.06 6.50
CA VAL A 270 -12.51 -8.06 5.42
C VAL A 270 -11.91 -6.70 5.13
N ILE A 271 -12.67 -5.60 5.25
CA ILE A 271 -12.21 -4.23 4.98
C ILE A 271 -11.78 -3.52 6.26
N ALA A 272 -10.62 -2.86 6.18
CA ALA A 272 -10.16 -1.89 7.17
C ALA A 272 -10.43 -0.43 6.75
N VAL A 273 -10.25 -0.11 5.45
CA VAL A 273 -10.43 1.24 4.91
C VAL A 273 -11.32 1.21 3.66
N LEU A 274 -12.38 2.00 3.67
CA LEU A 274 -13.34 2.17 2.57
C LEU A 274 -13.02 3.37 1.70
N LEU A 275 -13.42 3.28 0.44
CA LEU A 275 -13.60 4.44 -0.44
C LEU A 275 -15.04 4.94 -0.31
N LEU A 276 -15.26 6.09 0.37
CA LEU A 276 -16.60 6.67 0.53
C LEU A 276 -16.83 7.96 -0.28
N HIS A 277 -15.96 8.26 -1.25
CA HIS A 277 -16.20 9.40 -2.14
C HIS A 277 -17.39 9.12 -3.07
N ILE A 278 -18.55 9.68 -2.71
CA ILE A 278 -19.74 9.82 -3.54
C ILE A 278 -19.70 11.25 -4.09
N ASP A 279 -18.86 11.49 -5.11
CA ASP A 279 -19.09 12.62 -5.98
C ASP A 279 -19.93 12.10 -7.17
N PRO A 280 -21.18 12.56 -7.37
CA PRO A 280 -22.03 12.07 -8.48
C PRO A 280 -21.47 12.38 -9.87
N LEU A 281 -20.35 13.10 -9.96
CA LEU A 281 -19.70 13.53 -11.20
C LEU A 281 -18.41 12.76 -11.54
N GLU A 282 -17.85 11.95 -10.62
CA GLU A 282 -16.76 11.03 -10.98
C GLU A 282 -17.31 9.60 -11.07
N PRO A 283 -17.14 8.92 -12.22
CA PRO A 283 -17.52 7.52 -12.34
C PRO A 283 -16.87 6.70 -11.23
N ILE A 284 -17.68 6.12 -10.35
CA ILE A 284 -17.30 5.10 -9.36
C ILE A 284 -16.61 3.89 -10.06
N GLY A 285 -16.71 3.79 -11.39
CA GLY A 285 -16.14 2.76 -12.25
C GLY A 285 -14.72 3.03 -12.76
N GLY A 286 -13.83 3.59 -11.95
CA GLY A 286 -12.41 3.53 -12.26
C GLY A 286 -11.93 2.07 -12.18
N ASN A 287 -11.52 1.47 -13.30
CA ASN A 287 -10.59 0.36 -13.22
C ASN A 287 -9.28 0.95 -12.67
N TRP A 288 -9.16 1.05 -11.34
CA TRP A 288 -8.04 1.65 -10.60
C TRP A 288 -6.77 0.79 -10.67
N GLY A 289 -6.50 0.29 -11.87
CA GLY A 289 -5.34 -0.52 -12.20
C GLY A 289 -5.37 -1.94 -11.64
N LYS A 290 -6.52 -2.62 -11.65
CA LYS A 290 -6.57 -4.02 -11.26
C LYS A 290 -6.95 -4.83 -12.50
N THR A 291 -6.07 -5.73 -12.94
CA THR A 291 -6.09 -7.09 -12.44
C THR A 291 -4.74 -7.79 -12.60
N GLU A 292 -4.44 -8.79 -11.78
CA GLU A 292 -4.05 -10.08 -12.37
C GLU A 292 -4.78 -11.14 -11.54
N LEU A 293 -5.49 -12.03 -12.26
CA LEU A 293 -6.87 -12.54 -12.07
C LEU A 293 -7.99 -11.56 -12.39
#